data_AF-A0A661J0A7-F1
#
_entry.id   AF-A0A661J0A7-F1
#
_cell.length_a   1.000
_cell.length_b   1.000
_cell.length_c   1.000
_cell.angle_alpha   90.00
_cell.angle_beta   90.00
_cell.angle_gamma   90.00
#
_symmetry.space_group_name_H-M   'P 1'
#
loop_
_entity.id
_entity.type
_entity.pdbx_description
1 polymer ?
#
loop_
_entity_poly.entity_id
_entity_poly.type
_entity_poly.pdbx_seq_one_letter_code
_entity_poly.pdbx_strand_id
1 'polypeptide(L)' 'MGKVYHDLRRTSPEAARLLVRKVLEQQGGNVSKTARILGISRKTVRRAREGPLEDLSRRPKSSPNRLKT' A
#
# COMPACT_ATOMS: atom_id res chain seq x y z
N MET A 1 -10.74 -11.97 -7.52
CA MET A 1 -10.76 -11.40 -6.15
C MET A 1 -10.53 -9.91 -6.23
N GLY A 2 -11.58 -9.14 -5.97
CA GLY A 2 -11.60 -7.68 -6.09
C GLY A 2 -10.54 -7.06 -5.19
N LYS A 3 -9.75 -6.15 -5.76
CA LYS A 3 -8.64 -5.53 -5.06
C LYS A 3 -9.14 -4.29 -4.31
N VAL A 4 -9.92 -4.49 -3.24
CA VAL A 4 -10.50 -3.40 -2.41
C VAL A 4 -9.48 -2.31 -2.09
N TYR A 5 -8.25 -2.70 -1.76
CA TYR A 5 -7.14 -1.77 -1.56
C TYR A 5 -6.77 -0.94 -2.81
N HIS A 6 -6.70 -1.58 -3.98
CA HIS A 6 -6.27 -0.91 -5.21
C HIS A 6 -7.34 0.06 -5.73
N ASP A 7 -8.62 -0.27 -5.56
CA ASP A 7 -9.72 0.62 -5.92
C ASP A 7 -9.73 1.84 -5.00
N LEU A 8 -9.63 1.63 -3.68
CA LEU A 8 -9.53 2.73 -2.72
C LEU A 8 -8.26 3.57 -2.94
N ARG A 9 -7.13 2.94 -3.29
CA ARG A 9 -5.86 3.64 -3.58
C ARG A 9 -5.93 4.54 -4.80
N ARG A 10 -6.79 4.25 -5.79
CA ARG A 10 -6.96 5.13 -6.96
C ARG A 10 -7.62 6.45 -6.57
N THR A 11 -8.54 6.42 -5.61
CA THR A 11 -9.26 7.61 -5.13
C THR A 11 -8.51 8.33 -4.02
N SER A 12 -8.08 7.59 -2.99
CA SER A 12 -7.34 8.11 -1.84
C SER A 12 -6.29 7.10 -1.37
N PRO A 13 -5.00 7.32 -1.70
CA PRO A 13 -3.93 6.45 -1.24
C PRO A 13 -3.78 6.38 0.28
N GLU A 14 -4.06 7.48 0.97
CA GLU A 14 -4.00 7.58 2.42
C GLU A 14 -5.08 6.74 3.10
N ALA A 15 -6.33 6.85 2.63
CA ALA A 15 -7.44 6.03 3.11
C ALA A 15 -7.15 4.53 2.91
N ALA A 16 -6.52 4.17 1.79
CA ALA A 16 -6.11 2.80 1.53
C ALA A 16 -5.04 2.31 2.51
N ARG A 17 -4.09 3.14 2.92
CA ARG A 17 -3.10 2.77 3.96
C ARG A 17 -3.72 2.69 5.35
N LEU A 18 -4.63 3.60 5.69
CA LEU A 18 -5.38 3.56 6.96
C LEU A 18 -6.22 2.28 7.08
N LEU A 19 -6.91 1.89 6.01
CA LEU A 19 -7.66 0.63 5.95
C LEU A 19 -6.75 -0.55 6.28
N VAL A 20 -5.57 -0.62 5.65
CA VAL A 20 -4.61 -1.70 5.90
C VAL A 20 -4.17 -1.73 7.36
N ARG A 21 -3.89 -0.57 7.97
CA ARG A 21 -3.48 -0.49 9.38
C ARG A 21 -4.58 -0.95 10.33
N LYS A 22 -5.83 -0.50 10.11
CA LYS A 22 -6.99 -0.93 10.92
C LYS A 22 -7.22 -2.43 10.82
N VAL A 23 -7.20 -2.99 9.62
CA VAL A 23 -7.37 -4.44 9.44
C VAL A 23 -6.17 -5.20 10.04
N LEU A 24 -4.95 -4.67 9.95
CA LEU A 24 -3.78 -5.31 10.55
C LEU A 24 -3.87 -5.34 12.08
N GLU A 25 -4.33 -4.26 12.70
CA GLU A 25 -4.57 -4.16 14.15
C GLU A 25 -5.64 -5.17 14.59
N GLN A 26 -6.77 -5.24 13.88
CA GLN A 26 -7.83 -6.23 14.13
C GLN A 26 -7.33 -7.69 14.03
N GLN A 27 -6.31 -7.95 13.20
CA GLN A 27 -5.73 -9.28 13.02
C GLN A 27 -4.51 -9.52 13.95
N GLY A 28 -4.30 -8.69 14.97
CA GLY A 28 -3.19 -8.83 15.92
C GLY A 28 -1.81 -8.73 15.26
N GLY A 29 -1.68 -7.93 14.20
CA GLY A 29 -0.43 -7.78 13.47
C GLY A 29 -0.13 -8.87 12.43
N ASN A 30 -1.08 -9.79 12.16
CA ASN A 30 -0.85 -10.88 11.22
C ASN A 30 -0.91 -10.43 9.74
N VAL A 31 0.27 -10.10 9.20
CA VAL A 31 0.46 -9.64 7.82
C VAL A 31 -0.13 -10.60 6.77
N SER A 32 0.02 -11.91 6.96
CA SER A 32 -0.44 -12.92 5.99
C SER A 32 -1.96 -13.00 5.92
N LYS A 33 -2.64 -12.92 7.08
CA LYS A 33 -4.11 -12.88 7.14
C LYS A 33 -4.64 -11.58 6.53
N THR A 34 -4.09 -10.44 6.91
CA THR A 34 -4.48 -9.12 6.36
C THR A 34 -4.33 -9.06 4.84
N ALA A 35 -3.20 -9.55 4.30
CA ALA A 35 -2.95 -9.60 2.88
C ALA A 35 -4.01 -10.44 2.12
N ARG A 36 -4.43 -11.56 2.71
CA ARG A 36 -5.45 -12.45 2.16
C ARG A 36 -6.83 -11.81 2.17
N ILE A 37 -7.21 -11.18 3.29
CA ILE A 37 -8.49 -10.47 3.45
C ILE A 37 -8.61 -9.34 2.42
N LEU A 38 -7.55 -8.53 2.26
CA LEU A 38 -7.55 -7.38 1.37
C LEU A 38 -7.20 -7.71 -0.10
N GLY A 39 -6.84 -8.96 -0.41
CA GLY A 39 -6.47 -9.39 -1.76
C GLY A 39 -5.19 -8.73 -2.30
N ILE A 40 -4.23 -8.40 -1.42
CA ILE A 40 -2.97 -7.71 -1.77
C ILE A 40 -1.73 -8.51 -1.40
N SER A 41 -0.56 -8.04 -1.87
CA SER A 41 0.71 -8.65 -1.48
C SER A 41 1.07 -8.34 -0.02
N ARG A 42 1.74 -9.29 0.65
CA ARG A 42 2.35 -9.10 1.97
C ARG A 42 3.32 -7.91 2.00
N LYS A 43 4.01 -7.64 0.89
CA LYS A 43 4.91 -6.48 0.72
C LYS A 43 4.15 -5.16 0.82
N THR A 44 2.95 -5.08 0.24
CA THR A 44 2.08 -3.89 0.33
C THR A 44 1.65 -3.64 1.77
N VAL A 45 1.29 -4.69 2.52
CA VAL A 45 0.93 -4.57 3.94
C VAL A 45 2.10 -4.06 4.78
N ARG A 46 3.31 -4.64 4.61
CA ARG A 46 4.52 -4.16 5.30
C ARG A 46 4.82 -2.69 5.00
N ARG A 47 4.72 -2.30 3.72
CA ARG A 47 4.91 -0.89 3.29
C ARG A 47 3.90 0.06 3.92
N ALA A 48 2.64 -0.35 4.08
CA ALA A 48 1.60 0.48 4.72
C ALA A 48 1.77 0.56 6.25
N ARG A 49 2.34 -0.48 6.87
CA ARG A 49 2.67 -0.52 8.30
C ARG A 49 3.84 0.41 8.65
N GLU A 50 4.96 0.27 7.94
CA GLU A 50 6.22 0.95 8.26
C GLU A 50 6.35 2.31 7.57
N GLY A 51 5.70 2.50 6.42
CA GLY A 51 5.76 3.74 5.66
C GLY A 51 4.79 4.80 6.16
N PRO A 52 4.91 6.05 5.68
CA PRO A 52 4.02 7.16 6.02
C PRO A 52 2.56 6.90 5.59
N LEU A 53 1.62 7.77 5.96
CA LEU A 53 0.26 7.68 5.40
C LEU A 53 0.22 8.09 3.93
N GLU A 54 1.06 9.06 3.57
CA GLU A 54 1.28 9.45 2.18
C GLU A 54 1.89 8.30 1.37
N ASP A 55 1.30 8.05 0.21
CA ASP A 55 1.83 7.05 -0.73
C ASP A 55 2.90 7.65 -1.62
N LEU A 56 4.11 7.77 -1.07
CA LEU A 56 5.27 8.27 -1.79
C LEU A 56 5.49 7.55 -3.13
N SER A 57 5.92 8.33 -4.13
CA SER A 57 6.25 7.84 -5.45
C SER A 57 7.30 6.73 -5.38
N ARG A 58 7.12 5.69 -6.22
CA ARG A 58 8.14 4.65 -6.43
C ARG A 58 9.15 5.04 -7.49
N ARG A 59 8.94 6.18 -8.15
CA ARG A 59 9.82 6.67 -9.21
C ARG A 59 11.14 7.15 -8.56
N PRO A 60 12.30 6.73 -9.09
CA PRO A 60 13.57 7.27 -8.61
C PRO A 60 13.63 8.78 -8.84
N LYS A 61 14.22 9.50 -7.89
CA LYS A 61 14.37 10.97 -7.93
C LYS A 61 15.20 11.41 -9.14
N SER A 62 16.30 10.70 -9.41
CA SER A 62 17.18 10.92 -10.57
C SER A 62 17.19 9.68 -11.47
N SER A 63 17.24 9.91 -12.78
CA SER A 63 17.46 8.88 -13.79
C SER A 63 18.43 9.46 -14.83
N PRO A 64 19.69 9.00 -14.88
CA PRO A 64 20.73 9.59 -15.71
C PRO A 64 20.38 9.62 -17.20
N ASN A 65 19.65 8.61 -17.69
CA ASN A 65 19.29 8.46 -19.09
C ASN A 65 17.87 8.95 -19.40
N ARG A 66 17.31 9.86 -18.59
CA ARG A 66 15.98 10.41 -18.86
C ARG A 66 16.05 11.32 -20.09
N LEU A 67 15.49 10.86 -21.21
CA LEU A 67 15.31 11.71 -22.40
C LEU A 67 14.49 12.94 -22.01
N LYS A 68 15.03 14.13 -22.26
CA LYS A 68 14.28 15.39 -22.11
C LYS A 68 13.22 15.39 -23.22
N THR A 69 11.96 15.31 -22.82
CA THR A 69 10.80 15.40 -23.71
C THR A 69 10.31 16.83 -23.74
#